data_AF-A0A495V307-F1
#
_entry.id   AF-A0A495V307-F1
#
_cell.length_a   1.000
_cell.length_b   1.000
_cell.length_c   1.000
_cell.angle_alpha   90.00
_cell.angle_beta   90.00
_cell.angle_gamma   90.00
#
_symmetry.space_group_name_H-M   'P 1'
#
loop_
_entity.id
_entity.type
_entity.pdbx_description
1 polymer ?
#
loop_
_entity_poly.entity_id
_entity_poly.type
_entity_poly.pdbx_seq_one_letter_code
_entity_poly.pdbx_strand_id
1 'polypeptide(L)'
;MTEMALNLPESLLDAARKAAARDGTSLDHFLVIALAEKLSALQTEDLLAKRASQADFAQYADVLSRVPDRPPSPGDELPAETPPIRN
;
A
#
# COMPACT_ATOMS: atom_id res chain seq x y z
N MET A 1 26.38 -9.27 5.60
CA MET A 1 25.09 -9.88 5.22
C MET A 1 25.08 -11.30 5.73
N THR A 2 23.92 -11.81 6.12
CA THR A 2 23.75 -13.21 6.55
C THR A 2 23.21 -14.01 5.38
N GLU A 3 23.75 -15.21 5.14
CA GLU A 3 23.23 -16.12 4.11
C GLU A 3 22.11 -17.00 4.64
N MET A 4 21.10 -17.25 3.81
CA MET A 4 19.97 -18.11 4.13
C MET A 4 19.65 -18.98 2.90
N ALA A 5 19.57 -20.29 3.10
CA ALA A 5 19.11 -21.21 2.06
C ALA A 5 17.59 -21.34 2.11
N LEU A 6 16.92 -21.12 0.98
CA LEU A 6 15.47 -21.27 0.84
C LEU A 6 15.14 -22.36 -0.19
N ASN A 7 14.19 -23.23 0.16
CA ASN A 7 13.57 -24.13 -0.79
C ASN A 7 12.28 -23.50 -1.30
N LEU A 8 12.23 -23.21 -2.60
CA LEU A 8 11.09 -22.60 -3.26
C LEU A 8 10.46 -23.58 -4.26
N PRO A 9 9.12 -23.56 -4.43
CA PRO A 9 8.49 -24.20 -5.57
C PRO A 9 9.09 -23.66 -6.88
N GLU A 10 9.32 -24.54 -7.86
CA GLU A 10 9.94 -24.19 -9.13
C GLU A 10 9.20 -23.05 -9.85
N SER A 11 7.86 -23.10 -9.85
CA SER A 11 7.00 -22.06 -10.42
C SER A 11 7.23 -20.67 -9.81
N LEU A 12 7.52 -20.60 -8.50
CA LEU A 12 7.78 -19.35 -7.81
C LEU A 12 9.19 -18.83 -8.12
N LEU A 13 10.16 -19.72 -8.17
CA LEU A 13 11.53 -19.37 -8.56
C LEU A 13 11.56 -18.81 -9.98
N ASP A 14 10.84 -19.42 -10.92
CA ASP A 14 10.73 -18.94 -12.30
C ASP A 14 10.07 -17.57 -12.40
N ALA A 15 9.00 -17.35 -11.63
CA ALA A 15 8.34 -16.05 -11.56
C ALA A 15 9.28 -14.96 -11.03
N ALA A 16 10.02 -15.25 -9.95
CA ALA A 16 10.99 -14.33 -9.38
C ALA A 16 12.15 -14.02 -10.36
N ARG A 17 12.64 -15.02 -11.09
CA ARG A 17 13.67 -14.82 -12.14
C ARG A 17 13.18 -13.92 -13.26
N LYS A 18 11.95 -14.13 -13.74
CA LYS A 18 11.33 -13.27 -14.77
C LYS A 18 11.16 -11.84 -14.29
N ALA A 19 10.72 -11.65 -13.05
CA ALA A 19 10.57 -10.33 -12.45
C ALA A 19 11.93 -9.62 -12.32
N ALA A 20 12.93 -10.31 -11.77
CA ALA A 20 14.30 -9.78 -11.66
C ALA A 20 14.87 -9.38 -13.03
N ALA A 21 14.68 -10.22 -14.06
CA ALA A 21 15.14 -9.94 -15.42
C ALA A 21 14.42 -8.72 -16.04
N ARG A 22 13.11 -8.58 -15.83
CA ARG A 22 12.34 -7.41 -16.28
C ARG A 22 12.83 -6.13 -15.63
N ASP A 23 13.18 -6.20 -14.36
CA ASP A 23 13.62 -5.06 -13.56
C ASP A 23 15.15 -4.83 -13.69
N GLY A 24 15.84 -5.62 -14.53
CA GLY A 24 17.27 -5.46 -14.85
C GLY A 24 18.21 -5.77 -13.68
N THR A 25 17.78 -6.61 -12.74
CA THR A 25 18.53 -6.90 -11.51
C THR A 25 18.79 -8.39 -11.31
N SER A 26 19.68 -8.73 -10.37
CA SER A 26 19.92 -10.12 -9.99
C SER A 26 18.76 -10.68 -9.15
N LEU A 27 18.60 -12.00 -9.16
CA LEU A 27 17.58 -12.66 -8.34
C LEU A 27 17.75 -12.35 -6.85
N ASP A 28 18.98 -12.37 -6.34
CA ASP A 28 19.25 -12.11 -4.92
C ASP A 28 18.86 -10.68 -4.53
N HIS A 29 19.21 -9.70 -5.37
CA HIS A 29 18.85 -8.31 -5.12
C HIS A 29 17.34 -8.10 -5.20
N PHE A 30 16.69 -8.70 -6.20
CA PHE A 30 15.24 -8.71 -6.33
C PHE A 30 14.57 -9.28 -5.07
N LEU A 31 15.04 -10.42 -4.55
CA LEU A 31 14.49 -11.05 -3.36
C LEU A 31 14.69 -10.18 -2.10
N VAL A 32 15.85 -9.53 -1.97
CA VAL A 32 16.12 -8.62 -0.85
C VAL A 32 15.17 -7.43 -0.88
N ILE A 33 14.95 -6.81 -2.06
CA ILE A 33 14.00 -5.70 -2.20
C ILE A 33 12.58 -6.18 -1.92
N ALA A 34 12.14 -7.28 -2.53
CA ALA A 34 10.80 -7.81 -2.34
C ALA A 34 10.51 -8.14 -0.86
N LEU A 35 11.51 -8.65 -0.13
CA LEU A 35 11.39 -8.90 1.31
C LEU A 35 11.26 -7.59 2.10
N ALA A 36 12.08 -6.59 1.79
CA ALA A 36 12.01 -5.28 2.43
C ALA A 36 10.65 -4.58 2.16
N GLU A 37 10.15 -4.68 0.93
CA GLU A 37 8.83 -4.17 0.54
C GLU A 37 7.72 -4.89 1.31
N LYS A 38 7.75 -6.24 1.35
CA LYS A 38 6.74 -7.01 2.09
C LYS A 38 6.73 -6.65 3.57
N LEU A 39 7.91 -6.51 4.19
CA LEU A 39 8.00 -6.12 5.60
C LEU A 39 7.45 -4.71 5.82
N SER A 40 7.81 -3.77 4.94
CA SER A 40 7.31 -2.39 5.00
C SER A 40 5.79 -2.32 4.86
N ALA A 41 5.22 -3.12 3.96
CA ALA A 41 3.77 -3.22 3.78
C ALA A 41 3.07 -3.74 5.05
N LEU A 42 3.57 -4.83 5.64
CA LEU A 42 3.01 -5.39 6.89
C LEU A 42 3.09 -4.39 8.05
N GLN A 43 4.24 -3.73 8.22
CA GLN A 43 4.41 -2.71 9.26
C GLN A 43 3.50 -1.49 9.06
N THR A 44 3.25 -1.13 7.80
CA THR A 44 2.34 -0.03 7.46
C THR A 44 0.90 -0.40 7.79
N GLU A 45 0.48 -1.62 7.50
CA GLU A 45 -0.83 -2.14 7.89
C GLU A 45 -1.04 -2.05 9.41
N ASP A 46 -0.08 -2.56 10.19
CA ASP A 46 -0.13 -2.49 11.66
C ASP A 46 -0.20 -1.05 12.19
N LEU A 47 0.59 -0.15 11.59
CA LEU A 47 0.60 1.26 11.96
C LEU A 47 -0.76 1.92 11.69
N LEU A 48 -1.35 1.67 10.53
CA LEU A 48 -2.65 2.21 10.16
C LEU A 48 -3.74 1.66 11.07
N ALA A 49 -3.74 0.36 11.35
CA ALA A 49 -4.67 -0.27 12.27
C ALA A 49 -4.58 0.33 13.68
N LYS A 50 -3.36 0.52 14.20
CA LYS A 50 -3.14 1.17 15.49
C LYS A 50 -3.68 2.60 15.52
N ARG A 51 -3.41 3.40 14.48
CA ARG A 51 -3.93 4.77 14.38
C ARG A 51 -5.45 4.79 14.28
N ALA A 52 -6.04 3.91 13.48
CA ALA A 52 -7.49 3.78 13.35
C ALA A 52 -8.16 3.43 14.69
N SER A 53 -7.56 2.56 15.50
CA SER A 53 -8.08 2.20 16.83
C SER A 53 -8.12 3.38 17.82
N GLN A 54 -7.34 4.42 17.55
CA GLN A 54 -7.26 5.64 18.36
C GLN A 54 -8.09 6.78 17.77
N ALA A 55 -8.78 6.55 16.65
CA ALA A 55 -9.57 7.59 15.99
C ALA A 55 -10.83 7.93 16.80
N ASP A 56 -11.03 9.22 17.04
CA ASP A 56 -12.28 9.75 17.55
C ASP A 56 -13.12 10.27 16.37
N PHE A 57 -14.08 9.46 15.94
CA PHE A 57 -14.98 9.81 14.83
C PHE A 57 -15.89 11.01 15.15
N ALA A 58 -16.20 11.26 16.42
CA ALA A 58 -17.01 12.41 16.81
C ALA A 58 -16.20 13.71 16.68
N GLN A 59 -14.94 13.69 17.14
CA GLN A 59 -14.03 14.82 16.93
C GLN A 59 -13.76 15.05 15.44
N TYR A 60 -13.58 13.99 14.66
CA TYR A 60 -13.43 14.07 13.21
C TYR A 60 -14.63 14.75 12.55
N ALA A 61 -15.85 14.31 12.88
CA ALA A 61 -17.08 14.90 12.35
C ALA A 61 -17.26 16.36 12.77
N ASP A 62 -16.93 16.71 14.02
CA ASP A 62 -16.96 18.08 14.51
C ASP A 62 -16.03 19.00 13.71
N VAL A 63 -14.79 18.55 13.44
CA VAL A 63 -13.85 19.30 12.60
C VAL A 63 -14.41 19.50 11.18
N LEU A 64 -14.95 18.44 10.57
CA LEU A 64 -15.52 18.51 9.22
C LEU A 64 -16.73 19.44 9.13
N SER A 65 -17.56 19.51 10.18
CA SER A 65 -18.73 20.39 10.23
C SER A 65 -18.39 21.89 10.13
N ARG A 66 -17.12 22.24 10.38
CA ARG A 66 -16.62 23.63 10.28
C ARG A 66 -16.21 24.01 8.87
N VAL A 67 -16.14 23.05 7.94
CA VAL A 67 -15.83 23.32 6.54
C VAL A 67 -17.05 24.01 5.90
N PRO A 68 -16.90 25.22 5.34
CA PRO A 68 -18.01 25.91 4.71
C PRO A 68 -18.57 25.13 3.52
N ASP A 69 -19.90 25.04 3.44
CA ASP A 69 -20.58 24.49 2.27
C ASP A 69 -20.48 25.48 1.11
N ARG A 70 -19.54 25.21 0.19
CA ARG A 70 -19.28 26.02 -1.00
C ARG A 70 -18.99 25.13 -2.20
N PRO A 71 -19.24 25.61 -3.43
CA PRO A 71 -18.86 24.87 -4.62
C PRO A 71 -17.37 24.50 -4.62
N PRO A 72 -17.00 23.34 -5.19
CA PRO A 72 -15.61 22.98 -5.38
C PRO A 72 -14.87 24.04 -6.23
N SER A 73 -13.55 24.12 -6.05
CA SER A 73 -12.73 24.94 -6.93
C SER A 73 -12.78 24.38 -8.36
N PRO A 74 -12.61 25.22 -9.40
CA PRO A 74 -12.51 24.73 -10.76
C PRO A 74 -11.40 23.68 -10.90
N GLY A 75 -11.75 22.48 -11.38
CA GLY A 75 -10.85 21.32 -11.48
C GLY A 75 -10.93 20.33 -10.31
N ASP A 76 -11.58 20.70 -9.20
CA ASP A 76 -11.83 19.82 -8.04
C ASP A 76 -13.27 19.24 -8.09
N GLU A 77 -13.98 19.34 -9.22
CA GLU A 77 -15.31 18.78 -9.35
C GLU A 77 -15.27 17.25 -9.29
N LEU A 78 -16.24 16.65 -8.58
CA LEU A 78 -16.41 15.20 -8.61
C LEU A 78 -16.70 14.73 -10.04
N PRO A 79 -16.12 13.59 -10.48
CA PRO A 79 -16.48 12.99 -11.75
C PRO A 79 -17.98 12.67 -11.80
N ALA A 80 -18.60 12.80 -12.97
CA ALA A 80 -20.02 12.53 -13.18
C ALA A 80 -20.43 11.09 -12.79
N GLU A 81 -19.49 10.15 -12.80
CA GLU A 81 -19.66 8.78 -12.34
C GLU A 81 -18.64 8.50 -11.22
N THR A 82 -19.12 8.42 -9.98
CA THR A 82 -18.30 7.93 -8.88
C THR A 82 -18.33 6.40 -8.90
N PRO A 83 -17.19 5.69 -9.04
CA PRO A 83 -17.19 4.23 -9.00
C PRO A 83 -17.74 3.75 -7.65
N PRO A 84 -18.46 2.62 -7.61
CA PRO A 84 -19.08 2.13 -6.39
C PRO A 84 -18.01 1.92 -5.32
N ILE A 85 -18.28 2.39 -4.10
CA ILE A 85 -17.44 2.10 -2.94
C ILE A 85 -17.42 0.58 -2.79
N ARG A 86 -16.26 -0.04 -3.03
CA ARG A 86 -16.07 -1.47 -2.76
C ARG A 86 -16.06 -1.63 -1.23
N ASN A 87 -17.13 -2.22 -0.71
CA ASN A 87 -17.21 -2.73 0.65
C ASN A 87 -16.19 -3.84 0.88
#